data_AF-A0A0K8Q1K7-F1
#
_entry.id   AF-A0A0K8Q1K7-F1
#
_cell.length_a   1.000
_cell.length_b   1.000
_cell.length_c   1.000
_cell.angle_alpha   90.00
_cell.angle_beta   90.00
_cell.angle_gamma   90.00
#
_symmetry.space_group_name_H-M   'P 1'
#
loop_
_entity.id
_entity.type
_entity.pdbx_description
1 polymer ?
#
loop_
_entity_poly.entity_id
_entity_poly.type
_entity_poly.pdbx_seq_one_letter_code
_entity_poly.pdbx_strand_id
1 'polypeptide(L)'
;MSHPIDVGSVLGGRYKVTATVLTSHDQDLVLDGVDQVLNRPVSILVAGPENAEQVAQSAREVATGERPGNVQILDLGVSDATTYLITNHTSAADLLDLVVASNPPYVEPFFTDTLGSEIFGQARSHEPETYDGLYDEEEVDAGVISYGDSQPGGPRKPPPV
;
A
#
# COMPACT_ATOMS: atom_id res chain seq x y z
N MET A 1 -28.75 2.76 -8.63
CA MET A 1 -28.37 4.10 -8.15
C MET A 1 -28.11 3.96 -6.66
N SER A 2 -26.84 3.97 -6.25
CA SER A 2 -26.44 4.07 -4.84
C SER A 2 -26.76 5.49 -4.37
N HIS A 3 -27.45 5.61 -3.23
CA HIS A 3 -27.69 6.92 -2.63
C HIS A 3 -26.44 7.28 -1.82
N PRO A 4 -25.79 8.43 -2.06
CA PRO A 4 -24.65 8.85 -1.26
C PRO A 4 -25.06 9.02 0.21
N ILE A 5 -24.16 8.68 1.12
CA ILE A 5 -24.37 8.89 2.56
C ILE A 5 -24.35 10.40 2.82
N ASP A 6 -25.52 10.96 3.13
CA ASP A 6 -25.69 12.40 3.33
C ASP A 6 -25.45 12.81 4.80
N VAL A 7 -25.13 14.09 4.99
CA VAL A 7 -25.08 14.71 6.32
C VAL A 7 -26.44 14.56 7.02
N GLY A 8 -26.42 14.12 8.28
CA GLY A 8 -27.60 13.83 9.07
C GLY A 8 -28.04 12.36 9.04
N SER A 9 -27.52 11.57 8.09
CA SER A 9 -27.74 10.11 8.05
C SER A 9 -27.16 9.43 9.29
N VAL A 10 -27.74 8.29 9.66
CA VAL A 10 -27.30 7.48 10.79
C VAL A 10 -26.86 6.10 10.29
N LEU A 11 -25.56 5.82 10.37
CA LEU A 11 -24.96 4.55 9.98
C LEU A 11 -24.99 3.56 11.15
N GLY A 12 -25.34 2.32 10.86
CA GLY A 12 -25.42 1.24 11.86
C GLY A 12 -26.39 1.52 13.02
N GLY A 13 -27.29 2.50 12.86
CA GLY A 13 -28.19 2.96 13.94
C GLY A 13 -27.52 3.72 15.09
N ARG A 14 -26.22 4.08 14.96
CA ARG A 14 -25.42 4.66 16.06
C ARG A 14 -24.59 5.88 15.66
N TYR A 15 -24.07 5.91 14.43
CA TYR A 15 -23.11 6.92 14.03
C TYR A 15 -23.80 7.95 13.14
N LYS A 16 -23.98 9.16 13.66
CA LYS A 16 -24.61 10.25 12.90
C LYS A 16 -23.55 11.00 12.13
N VAL A 17 -23.75 11.13 10.82
CA VAL A 17 -22.90 11.95 9.94
C VAL A 17 -23.17 13.43 10.21
N THR A 18 -22.11 14.21 10.42
CA THR A 18 -22.20 15.64 10.77
C THR A 18 -21.63 16.56 9.72
N ALA A 19 -20.65 16.13 8.94
CA ALA A 19 -20.09 16.93 7.85
C ALA A 19 -19.40 16.04 6.80
N THR A 20 -19.32 16.55 5.57
CA THR A 20 -18.43 16.01 4.54
C THR A 20 -17.12 16.75 4.62
N VAL A 21 -16.02 16.01 4.77
CA VAL A 21 -14.67 16.57 4.88
C VAL A 21 -14.00 16.60 3.52
N LEU A 22 -14.02 15.48 2.80
CA LEU A 22 -13.31 15.33 1.52
C LEU A 22 -13.97 14.24 0.67
N THR A 23 -13.85 14.38 -0.65
CA THR A 23 -14.15 13.35 -1.64
C THR A 23 -12.89 13.08 -2.45
N SER A 24 -12.45 11.83 -2.51
CA SER A 24 -11.30 11.41 -3.31
C SER A 24 -11.64 11.39 -4.81
N HIS A 25 -10.62 11.27 -5.65
CA HIS A 25 -10.82 11.07 -7.09
C HIS A 25 -11.60 9.78 -7.38
N ASP A 26 -11.33 8.73 -6.61
CA ASP A 26 -11.91 7.39 -6.76
C ASP A 26 -13.24 7.22 -5.99
N GLN A 27 -13.85 8.36 -5.64
CA GLN A 27 -15.18 8.45 -5.02
C GLN A 27 -15.24 7.96 -3.56
N ASP A 28 -14.12 7.83 -2.88
CA ASP A 28 -14.10 7.64 -1.43
C ASP A 28 -14.54 8.94 -0.74
N LEU A 29 -15.37 8.82 0.30
CA LEU A 29 -15.80 9.97 1.09
C LEU A 29 -15.21 9.88 2.48
N VAL A 30 -14.60 10.96 2.92
CA VAL A 30 -14.26 11.16 4.33
C VAL A 30 -15.28 12.10 4.94
N LEU A 31 -15.92 11.63 6.00
CA LEU A 31 -16.98 12.34 6.71
C LEU A 31 -16.64 12.43 8.19
N ASP A 32 -17.08 13.53 8.81
CA ASP A 32 -17.12 13.63 10.26
C ASP A 32 -18.44 13.06 10.77
N GLY A 33 -18.40 12.45 11.95
CA GLY A 33 -19.59 11.99 12.63
C GLY A 33 -19.48 12.01 14.15
N VAL A 34 -20.59 11.64 14.78
CA VAL A 34 -20.67 11.45 16.23
C VAL A 34 -21.26 10.07 16.51
N ASP A 35 -20.57 9.33 17.38
CA ASP A 35 -21.12 8.16 18.03
C ASP A 35 -22.18 8.61 19.04
N GLN A 36 -23.45 8.37 18.75
CA GLN A 36 -24.56 8.90 19.54
C GLN A 36 -24.70 8.25 20.91
N VAL A 37 -24.14 7.05 21.10
CA VAL A 37 -24.23 6.33 22.37
C VAL A 37 -23.17 6.85 23.34
N LEU A 38 -21.95 7.03 22.86
CA LEU A 38 -20.82 7.49 23.67
C LEU A 38 -20.59 9.01 23.61
N ASN A 39 -21.33 9.72 22.75
CA ASN A 39 -21.21 11.15 22.49
C ASN A 39 -19.77 11.60 22.22
N ARG A 40 -19.08 10.89 21.34
CA ARG A 40 -17.70 11.18 20.94
C ARG A 40 -17.58 11.43 19.44
N PRO A 41 -16.67 12.31 19.01
CA PRO A 41 -16.37 12.48 17.59
C PRO A 41 -15.76 11.20 17.03
N VAL A 42 -16.13 10.89 15.79
CA VAL A 42 -15.61 9.77 15.00
C VAL A 42 -15.34 10.26 13.58
N SER A 43 -14.42 9.59 12.89
CA SER A 43 -14.21 9.80 11.46
C SER A 43 -14.74 8.59 10.68
N ILE A 44 -15.38 8.86 9.56
CA ILE A 44 -16.09 7.88 8.75
C ILE A 44 -15.47 7.88 7.36
N LEU A 45 -14.98 6.72 6.93
CA LEU A 45 -14.55 6.49 5.55
C LEU A 45 -15.66 5.70 4.85
N VAL A 46 -16.18 6.23 3.75
CA VAL A 46 -17.09 5.52 2.85
C VAL A 46 -16.27 5.15 1.62
N ALA A 47 -16.15 3.87 1.36
CA ALA A 47 -15.35 3.38 0.24
C ALA A 47 -16.05 3.65 -1.09
N GLY A 48 -15.28 4.11 -2.09
CA GLY A 48 -15.70 4.08 -3.48
C GLY A 48 -15.99 2.65 -3.95
N PRO A 49 -16.72 2.46 -5.06
CA PRO A 49 -17.14 1.13 -5.53
C PRO A 49 -15.99 0.13 -5.71
N GLU A 50 -14.85 0.61 -6.20
CA GLU A 50 -13.65 -0.20 -6.49
C GLU A 50 -12.80 -0.48 -5.24
N ASN A 51 -13.04 0.27 -4.15
CA ASN A 51 -12.18 0.27 -2.97
C ASN A 51 -12.76 -0.50 -1.77
N ALA A 52 -14.00 -0.97 -1.89
CA ALA A 52 -14.73 -1.61 -0.79
C ALA A 52 -13.99 -2.82 -0.18
N GLU A 53 -13.42 -3.69 -1.03
CA GLU A 53 -12.67 -4.86 -0.57
C GLU A 53 -11.36 -4.46 0.11
N GLN A 54 -10.63 -3.52 -0.49
CA GLN A 54 -9.36 -3.02 0.05
C GLN A 54 -9.57 -2.36 1.42
N VAL A 55 -10.61 -1.54 1.59
CA VAL A 55 -10.94 -0.91 2.89
C VAL A 55 -11.26 -1.95 3.95
N ALA A 56 -12.03 -2.99 3.61
CA ALA A 56 -12.34 -4.08 4.53
C ALA A 56 -11.07 -4.86 4.94
N GLN A 57 -10.15 -5.07 4.01
CA GLN A 57 -8.86 -5.72 4.27
C GLN A 57 -7.96 -4.84 5.16
N SER A 58 -7.79 -3.56 4.82
CA SER A 58 -7.01 -2.61 5.63
C SER A 58 -7.57 -2.48 7.04
N ALA A 59 -8.90 -2.47 7.21
CA ALA A 59 -9.52 -2.46 8.52
C ALA A 59 -9.15 -3.69 9.36
N ARG A 60 -9.05 -4.86 8.73
CA ARG A 60 -8.59 -6.08 9.40
C ARG A 60 -7.13 -5.97 9.83
N GLU A 61 -6.25 -5.51 8.95
CA GLU A 61 -4.82 -5.33 9.23
C GLU A 61 -4.59 -4.35 10.39
N VAL A 62 -5.36 -3.28 10.46
CA VAL A 62 -5.31 -2.34 11.60
C VAL A 62 -5.82 -3.00 12.88
N ALA A 63 -6.91 -3.77 12.80
CA ALA A 63 -7.48 -4.47 13.95
C ALA A 63 -6.57 -5.60 14.49
N THR A 64 -5.78 -6.25 13.64
CA THR A 64 -4.77 -7.25 14.03
C THR A 64 -3.43 -6.64 14.42
N GLY A 65 -3.23 -5.34 14.17
CA GLY A 65 -2.00 -4.62 14.45
C GLY A 65 -0.89 -4.84 13.42
N GLU A 66 -1.19 -5.43 12.27
CA GLU A 66 -0.26 -5.62 11.15
C GLU A 66 0.08 -4.28 10.48
N ARG A 67 -0.86 -3.33 10.49
CA ARG A 67 -0.66 -1.97 9.99
C ARG A 67 -0.51 -0.98 11.16
N PRO A 68 0.69 -0.43 11.42
CA PRO A 68 0.87 0.58 12.46
C PRO A 68 0.21 1.89 12.04
N GLY A 69 -0.45 2.58 12.97
CA GLY A 69 -1.07 3.88 12.69
C GLY A 69 -1.83 4.47 13.88
N ASN A 70 -2.29 5.70 13.72
CA ASN A 70 -3.12 6.40 14.71
C ASN A 70 -4.62 6.06 14.59
N VAL A 71 -4.95 5.15 13.67
CA VAL A 71 -6.32 4.75 13.37
C VAL A 71 -6.69 3.53 14.22
N GLN A 72 -7.87 3.59 14.83
CA GLN A 72 -8.51 2.51 15.55
C GLN A 72 -9.84 2.20 14.87
N ILE A 73 -10.05 0.93 14.52
CA ILE A 73 -11.30 0.48 13.91
C ILE A 73 -12.36 0.32 15.00
N LEU A 74 -13.49 1.00 14.85
CA LEU A 74 -14.62 0.95 15.77
C LEU A 74 -15.77 0.11 15.22
N ASP A 75 -16.01 0.21 13.92
CA ASP A 75 -17.04 -0.54 13.22
C ASP A 75 -16.73 -0.61 11.72
N LEU A 76 -17.17 -1.68 11.08
CA LEU A 76 -17.11 -1.90 9.63
C LEU A 76 -18.48 -2.43 9.21
N GLY A 77 -19.13 -1.72 8.30
CA GLY A 77 -20.48 -2.06 7.89
C GLY A 77 -20.75 -1.75 6.43
N VAL A 78 -21.96 -2.11 6.01
CA VAL A 78 -22.48 -1.80 4.67
C VAL A 78 -23.83 -1.12 4.84
N SER A 79 -24.04 0.01 4.16
CA SER A 79 -25.33 0.71 4.05
C SER A 79 -25.60 1.02 2.60
N ASP A 80 -26.81 0.73 2.12
CA ASP A 80 -27.22 1.02 0.73
C ASP A 80 -26.19 0.53 -0.31
N ALA A 81 -25.66 -0.67 -0.08
CA ALA A 81 -24.61 -1.32 -0.88
C ALA A 81 -23.25 -0.60 -0.91
N THR A 82 -23.01 0.33 0.02
CA THR A 82 -21.73 1.03 0.17
C THR A 82 -21.05 0.63 1.47
N THR A 83 -19.79 0.22 1.40
CA THR A 83 -18.98 -0.13 2.56
C THR A 83 -18.54 1.14 3.29
N TYR A 84 -18.72 1.16 4.61
CA TYR A 84 -18.25 2.24 5.46
C TYR A 84 -17.44 1.70 6.64
N LEU A 85 -16.44 2.48 7.04
CA LEU A 85 -15.54 2.21 8.14
C LEU A 85 -15.65 3.35 9.16
N ILE A 86 -15.91 3.01 10.41
CA ILE A 86 -15.96 3.94 11.53
C ILE A 86 -14.65 3.83 12.32
N THR A 87 -14.03 4.97 12.58
CA THR A 87 -12.74 5.05 13.27
C THR A 87 -12.77 6.05 14.43
N ASN A 88 -11.75 6.03 15.29
CA ASN A 88 -11.50 7.18 16.16
C ASN A 88 -11.34 8.45 15.31
N HIS A 89 -11.62 9.60 15.91
CA HIS A 89 -11.47 10.86 15.19
C HIS A 89 -10.02 11.09 14.77
N THR A 90 -9.76 11.14 13.47
CA THR A 90 -8.43 11.23 12.86
C THR A 90 -8.46 12.06 11.57
N SER A 91 -7.29 12.27 10.94
CA SER A 91 -7.14 13.05 9.73
C SER A 91 -7.72 12.34 8.49
N ALA A 92 -8.16 13.09 7.48
CA ALA A 92 -8.59 12.52 6.21
C ALA A 92 -7.45 11.79 5.48
N ALA A 93 -6.21 12.25 5.64
CA ALA A 93 -5.04 11.59 5.04
C ALA A 93 -4.86 10.17 5.62
N ASP A 94 -4.90 10.05 6.95
CA ASP A 94 -4.78 8.76 7.64
C ASP A 94 -5.88 7.77 7.21
N LEU A 95 -7.08 8.26 6.89
CA LEU A 95 -8.17 7.43 6.39
C LEU A 95 -7.98 7.02 4.93
N LEU A 96 -7.54 7.94 4.07
CA LEU A 96 -7.30 7.63 2.66
C LEU A 96 -6.13 6.67 2.47
N ASP A 97 -5.16 6.66 3.39
CA ASP A 97 -4.11 5.65 3.37
C ASP A 97 -4.67 4.22 3.51
N LEU A 98 -5.84 4.03 4.15
CA LEU A 98 -6.51 2.73 4.27
C LEU A 98 -7.11 2.24 2.94
N VAL A 99 -7.34 3.14 2.00
CA VAL A 99 -7.83 2.79 0.66
C VAL A 99 -6.69 2.22 -0.20
N VAL A 100 -5.43 2.52 0.14
CA VAL A 100 -4.26 2.01 -0.58
C VAL A 100 -3.81 0.68 0.03
N ALA A 101 -3.44 -0.28 -0.83
CA ALA A 101 -2.84 -1.54 -0.39
C ALA A 101 -1.52 -1.30 0.36
N SER A 102 -1.32 -1.98 1.49
CA SER A 102 -0.11 -1.85 2.32
C SER A 102 1.16 -2.28 1.59
N ASN A 103 1.02 -3.19 0.62
CA ASN A 103 2.15 -3.85 -0.04
C ASN A 103 1.78 -4.21 -1.50
N PRO A 104 1.59 -3.20 -2.38
CA PRO A 104 1.35 -3.49 -3.78
C PRO A 104 2.58 -4.24 -4.35
N PRO A 105 2.38 -5.21 -5.26
CA PRO A 105 3.49 -5.92 -5.87
C PRO A 105 4.48 -4.92 -6.49
N TYR A 106 5.77 -5.11 -6.21
CA TYR A 106 6.81 -4.26 -6.77
C TYR A 106 6.87 -4.45 -8.29
N VAL A 107 6.62 -3.37 -9.03
CA VAL A 107 6.82 -3.32 -10.48
C VAL A 107 8.05 -2.46 -10.73
N GLU A 108 9.07 -3.04 -11.35
CA GLU A 108 10.30 -2.33 -11.67
C GLU A 108 10.01 -1.16 -12.63
N PRO A 109 10.43 0.09 -12.32
CA PRO A 109 10.25 1.22 -13.22
C PRO A 109 11.19 1.12 -14.43
N PHE A 110 10.65 0.78 -15.60
CA PHE A 110 11.43 0.60 -16.82
C PHE A 110 11.69 1.95 -17.53
N PHE A 111 12.92 2.44 -17.45
CA PHE A 111 13.35 3.65 -18.18
C PHE A 111 13.53 3.44 -19.71
N THR A 112 13.23 2.24 -20.24
CA THR A 112 13.59 1.85 -21.63
C THR A 112 12.45 1.23 -22.43
N ASP A 113 11.18 1.50 -22.08
CA ASP A 113 10.00 0.91 -22.74
C ASP A 113 10.00 1.05 -24.27
N THR A 114 10.57 2.15 -24.79
CA THR A 114 10.75 2.36 -26.23
C THR A 114 11.94 1.58 -26.80
N LEU A 115 13.09 1.58 -26.12
CA LEU A 115 14.32 0.97 -26.63
C LEU A 115 14.21 -0.56 -26.76
N GLY A 116 13.58 -1.23 -25.79
CA GLY A 116 13.41 -2.69 -25.82
C GLY A 116 12.48 -3.14 -26.95
N SER A 117 11.38 -2.41 -27.14
CA SER A 117 10.37 -2.70 -28.16
C SER A 117 10.89 -2.44 -29.57
N GLU A 118 11.71 -1.41 -29.75
CA GLU A 118 12.33 -1.06 -31.05
C GLU A 118 13.45 -2.04 -31.45
N ILE A 119 14.26 -2.53 -30.49
CA ILE A 119 15.39 -3.42 -30.80
C ILE A 119 14.94 -4.88 -30.97
N PHE A 120 13.98 -5.35 -30.17
CA PHE A 120 13.63 -6.77 -30.11
C PHE A 120 12.22 -7.09 -30.66
N GLY A 121 11.44 -6.08 -31.07
CA GLY A 121 10.17 -6.26 -31.79
C GLY A 121 9.04 -6.89 -30.98
N GLN A 122 9.22 -7.05 -29.67
CA GLN A 122 8.20 -7.57 -28.75
C GLN A 122 7.99 -6.57 -27.62
N ALA A 123 6.73 -6.26 -27.34
CA ALA A 123 6.37 -5.52 -26.13
C ALA A 123 6.70 -6.39 -24.91
N ARG A 124 7.31 -5.79 -23.89
CA ARG A 124 7.58 -6.50 -22.62
C ARG A 124 6.30 -6.64 -21.82
N SER A 125 6.20 -7.71 -21.01
CA SER A 125 5.09 -7.92 -20.09
C SER A 125 5.12 -6.90 -18.95
N HIS A 126 3.94 -6.40 -18.55
CA HIS A 126 3.74 -5.58 -17.34
C HIS A 126 3.18 -6.40 -16.17
N GLU A 127 3.14 -7.73 -16.34
CA GLU A 127 2.70 -8.63 -15.29
C GLU A 127 3.74 -8.65 -14.17
N PRO A 128 3.35 -8.40 -12.91
CA PRO A 128 4.28 -8.46 -11.80
C PRO A 128 4.87 -9.87 -11.71
N GLU A 129 6.20 -9.97 -11.71
CA GLU A 129 6.89 -11.23 -11.47
C GLU A 129 6.55 -11.71 -10.05
N THR A 130 5.76 -12.78 -9.95
CA THR A 130 5.55 -13.45 -8.68
C THR A 130 6.82 -14.22 -8.36
N TYR A 131 7.47 -13.86 -7.26
CA TYR A 131 8.61 -14.61 -6.74
C TYR A 131 8.11 -15.97 -6.21
N ASP A 132 7.80 -16.89 -7.12
CA ASP A 132 7.38 -18.25 -6.84
C ASP A 132 8.61 -19.08 -6.44
N GLY A 133 9.14 -18.79 -5.25
CA GLY A 133 9.68 -19.78 -4.31
C GLY A 133 10.75 -20.77 -4.77
N LEU A 134 11.41 -20.60 -5.92
CA LEU A 134 12.57 -21.41 -6.32
C LEU A 134 13.84 -20.79 -5.75
N TYR A 135 13.95 -20.82 -4.42
CA TYR A 135 15.26 -21.08 -3.84
C TYR A 135 15.56 -22.54 -4.15
N ASP A 136 16.16 -22.80 -5.31
CA ASP A 136 17.05 -23.96 -5.35
C ASP A 136 18.13 -23.65 -4.32
N GLU A 137 18.24 -24.49 -3.30
CA GLU A 137 19.40 -24.55 -2.38
C GLU A 137 20.66 -24.99 -3.14
N GLU A 138 20.87 -24.53 -4.37
CA GLU A 138 22.21 -24.51 -4.94
C GLU A 138 22.94 -23.40 -4.21
N GLU A 139 23.74 -23.84 -3.23
CA GLU A 139 24.84 -23.14 -2.62
C GLU A 139 25.63 -22.43 -3.75
N VAL A 140 25.24 -21.19 -4.05
CA VAL A 140 26.03 -20.32 -4.91
C VAL A 140 27.29 -20.04 -4.11
N ASP A 141 28.38 -20.74 -4.48
CA ASP A 141 29.72 -20.41 -4.05
C ASP A 141 30.01 -19.00 -4.56
N ALA A 142 29.59 -18.01 -3.78
CA ALA A 142 29.88 -16.62 -3.99
C ALA A 142 31.38 -16.46 -3.76
N GLY A 143 32.15 -16.77 -4.80
CA GLY A 143 33.59 -16.62 -4.82
C GLY A 143 33.92 -15.23 -4.29
N VAL A 144 34.48 -15.20 -3.09
CA VAL A 144 34.85 -13.97 -2.39
C VAL A 144 35.77 -13.19 -3.33
N ILE A 145 35.31 -12.04 -3.81
CA ILE A 145 36.16 -11.13 -4.56
C ILE A 145 37.20 -10.60 -3.56
N SER A 146 38.38 -11.24 -3.56
CA SER A 146 39.51 -10.84 -2.74
C SER A 146 40.14 -9.58 -3.34
N TYR A 147 39.78 -8.42 -2.77
CA TYR A 147 40.52 -7.18 -3.00
C TYR A 147 41.73 -7.13 -2.07
N GLY A 148 42.80 -7.86 -2.41
CA GLY A 148 43.99 -7.83 -1.57
C GLY A 148 45.11 -8.74 -2.02
N ASP A 149 45.76 -8.41 -3.14
CA ASP A 149 47.22 -8.51 -3.18
C ASP A 149 47.81 -7.54 -4.21
N SER A 150 48.16 -6.35 -3.73
CA SER A 150 49.06 -5.44 -4.43
C SER A 150 50.46 -5.65 -3.87
N GLN A 151 51.28 -6.50 -4.48
CA GLN A 151 52.69 -6.59 -4.11
C GLN A 151 53.55 -7.26 -5.20
N PRO A 152 54.88 -7.07 -5.24
CA PRO A 152 55.69 -5.85 -5.19
C PRO A 152 56.70 -5.76 -6.37
N GLY A 153 57.43 -4.64 -6.46
CA GLY A 153 58.54 -4.45 -7.40
C GLY A 153 59.63 -5.52 -7.32
N GLY A 154 60.06 -6.03 -8.48
CA GLY A 154 61.18 -6.95 -8.62
C GLY A 154 62.53 -6.24 -8.84
N PRO A 155 63.64 -6.72 -8.26
CA PRO A 155 64.96 -6.14 -8.48
C PRO A 155 65.59 -6.61 -9.81
N ARG A 156 66.36 -5.72 -10.44
CA ARG A 156 67.10 -5.96 -11.69
C ARG A 156 68.30 -6.91 -11.46
N LYS A 157 68.51 -7.83 -12.39
CA LYS A 157 69.65 -8.77 -12.43
C LYS A 157 70.91 -8.09 -13.01
N PRO A 158 72.13 -8.29 -12.47
CA PRO A 158 73.36 -7.71 -13.04
C PRO A 158 73.98 -8.61 -14.13
N PRO A 159 74.86 -8.09 -15.01
CA PRO A 159 75.41 -8.83 -16.15
C PRO A 159 76.68 -9.62 -15.77
N PRO A 160 77.08 -10.62 -16.59
CA PRO A 160 78.21 -11.48 -16.28
C PRO A 160 79.56 -10.83 -16.64
N VAL A 161 80.60 -11.33 -15.98
CA VAL A 161 82.01 -10.87 -16.00
C VAL A 161 82.68 -10.98 -17.36
#